data_AF-A0A812EXC8-F1
#
_entry.id   AF-A0A812EXC8-F1
#
_cell.length_a   1.000
_cell.length_b   1.000
_cell.length_c   1.000
_cell.angle_alpha   90.00
_cell.angle_beta   90.00
_cell.angle_gamma   90.00
#
_symmetry.space_group_name_H-M   'P 1'
#
loop_
_entity.id
_entity.type
_entity.pdbx_description
1 polymer ?
#
loop_
_entity_poly.entity_id
_entity_poly.type
_entity_poly.pdbx_seq_one_letter_code
_entity_poly.pdbx_strand_id
1 'polypeptide(L)'
;MMMSGELSIKQNRFNGMSVPSIACLHSKDNHIVTENHEIVCKRCGVVLGTDNSQEVATESTLNLFHEIEPGTKPVKIDCTKRTHEHRSDTSLFSNACDKLDLPRYCYLEAWNTYTKLRNNTTYSKADIASFALFTASRRYSIPKSEQEIQDAIRMAFRVKRVPTILKVFSRIKLTAENLGINYSKDEKESESYYLNLYLAREQQKLGSKVDFELVRKRARVLFEAMSGTNEARARKAVQIAMGRHGGSFL
;
A
#
# COMPACT_ATOMS: atom_id res chain seq x y z
N MET A 1 14.99 7.91 61.02
CA MET A 1 15.51 6.55 60.77
C MET A 1 14.80 5.99 59.56
N MET A 2 15.51 5.90 58.44
CA MET A 2 15.09 5.18 57.24
C MET A 2 15.40 3.70 57.46
N MET A 3 14.44 2.81 57.18
CA MET A 3 14.69 1.40 56.90
C MET A 3 13.81 0.98 55.73
N SER A 4 14.49 0.63 54.66
CA SER A 4 14.00 0.19 53.36
C SER A 4 13.34 -1.20 53.47
N GLY A 5 12.20 -1.38 52.82
CA GLY A 5 11.56 -2.69 52.60
C GLY A 5 11.20 -2.84 51.13
N GLU A 6 12.01 -3.59 50.41
CA GLU A 6 11.92 -3.83 48.97
C GLU A 6 10.61 -4.56 48.61
N LEU A 7 9.73 -3.89 47.85
CA LEU A 7 8.60 -4.55 47.20
C LEU A 7 9.11 -5.29 45.96
N SER A 8 9.23 -6.62 46.11
CA SER A 8 9.60 -7.55 45.05
C SER A 8 8.61 -7.49 43.88
N ILE A 9 9.02 -6.85 42.79
CA ILE A 9 8.29 -6.82 41.51
C ILE A 9 8.50 -8.18 40.84
N LYS A 10 7.58 -9.12 41.04
CA LYS A 10 7.51 -10.33 40.20
C LYS A 10 6.66 -10.02 38.97
N GLN A 11 7.34 -9.77 37.85
CA GLN A 11 6.73 -9.65 36.53
C GLN A 11 6.27 -11.04 36.05
N ASN A 12 4.97 -11.28 36.02
CA ASN A 12 4.45 -12.44 35.29
C ASN A 12 4.30 -12.04 33.81
N ARG A 13 5.16 -12.62 32.98
CA ARG A 13 5.12 -12.46 31.52
C ARG A 13 3.98 -13.29 30.95
N PHE A 14 2.91 -12.64 30.52
CA PHE A 14 2.01 -13.17 29.51
C PHE A 14 2.01 -12.18 28.33
N ASN A 15 2.46 -12.66 27.17
CA ASN A 15 2.42 -12.03 25.84
C ASN A 15 2.62 -10.50 25.78
N GLY A 16 3.86 -10.05 25.99
CA GLY A 16 4.45 -8.90 25.28
C GLY A 16 3.86 -7.50 25.52
N MET A 17 2.81 -7.34 26.32
CA MET A 17 2.26 -6.05 26.70
C MET A 17 2.10 -5.99 28.22
N SER A 18 2.74 -5.01 28.86
CA SER A 18 2.66 -4.81 30.31
C SER A 18 1.28 -4.28 30.70
N VAL A 19 0.34 -5.19 30.91
CA VAL A 19 -0.93 -4.89 31.59
C VAL A 19 -0.61 -4.63 33.07
N PRO A 20 -1.03 -3.51 33.67
CA PRO A 20 -0.85 -3.30 35.10
C PRO A 20 -1.50 -4.48 35.85
N SER A 21 -0.78 -5.04 36.81
CA SER A 21 -1.25 -6.13 37.68
C SER A 21 -2.54 -5.70 38.39
N ILE A 22 -3.69 -6.01 37.82
CA ILE A 22 -4.98 -5.87 38.50
C ILE A 22 -4.96 -6.90 39.61
N ALA A 23 -4.88 -6.47 40.87
CA ALA A 23 -4.91 -7.37 42.03
C ALA A 23 -6.27 -7.27 42.70
N CYS A 24 -6.87 -8.41 43.04
CA CYS A 24 -8.09 -8.40 43.85
C CYS A 24 -7.74 -7.98 45.29
N LEU A 25 -8.44 -6.96 45.82
CA LEU A 25 -8.26 -6.52 47.22
C LEU A 25 -8.58 -7.61 48.24
N HIS A 26 -9.39 -8.61 47.87
CA HIS A 26 -9.81 -9.71 48.74
C HIS A 26 -8.95 -10.98 48.62
N SER A 27 -8.06 -11.07 47.62
CA SER A 27 -7.21 -12.24 47.41
C SER A 27 -5.88 -11.82 46.78
N LYS A 28 -4.78 -11.99 47.53
CA LYS A 28 -3.41 -11.69 47.08
C LYS A 28 -2.87 -12.69 46.03
N ASP A 29 -3.67 -13.69 45.67
CA ASP A 29 -3.32 -14.72 44.68
C ASP A 29 -3.87 -14.40 43.28
N ASN A 30 -3.10 -14.76 42.25
CA ASN A 30 -3.41 -14.61 40.83
C ASN A 30 -4.53 -15.57 40.36
N HIS A 31 -5.75 -15.39 40.83
CA HIS A 31 -6.93 -16.17 40.42
C HIS A 31 -7.92 -15.31 39.65
N ILE A 32 -7.39 -14.61 38.66
CA ILE A 32 -8.12 -13.71 37.78
C ILE A 32 -8.34 -14.45 36.47
N VAL A 33 -9.59 -14.46 36.03
CA VAL A 33 -10.00 -15.04 34.76
C VAL A 33 -10.79 -14.02 33.98
N THR A 34 -10.86 -14.20 32.67
CA THR A 34 -11.82 -13.50 31.83
C THR A 34 -13.00 -14.44 31.57
N GLU A 35 -14.20 -14.05 32.01
CA GLU A 35 -15.46 -14.73 31.70
C GLU A 35 -16.43 -13.68 31.13
N ASN A 36 -17.05 -13.95 29.97
CA ASN A 36 -18.00 -13.03 29.31
C ASN A 36 -17.52 -11.58 29.10
N HIS A 37 -16.27 -11.39 28.66
CA HIS A 37 -15.64 -10.07 28.50
C HIS A 37 -15.45 -9.28 29.80
N GLU A 38 -15.62 -9.92 30.95
CA GLU A 38 -15.34 -9.36 32.27
C GLU A 38 -14.14 -10.06 32.90
N ILE A 39 -13.25 -9.28 33.48
CA ILE A 39 -12.12 -9.74 34.26
C ILE A 39 -12.63 -9.97 35.68
N VAL A 40 -12.76 -11.23 36.10
CA VAL A 40 -13.39 -11.61 37.37
C VAL A 40 -12.40 -12.37 38.26
N CYS A 41 -12.45 -12.11 39.56
CA CYS A 41 -11.75 -12.95 40.54
C CYS A 41 -12.58 -14.20 40.85
N LYS A 42 -12.10 -15.41 40.49
CA LYS A 42 -12.84 -16.67 40.73
C LYS A 42 -13.13 -16.96 42.21
N ARG A 43 -12.37 -16.37 43.12
CA ARG A 43 -12.45 -16.68 44.56
C ARG A 43 -13.53 -15.89 45.28
N CYS A 44 -13.73 -14.63 44.91
CA CYS A 44 -14.70 -13.74 45.56
C CYS A 44 -15.82 -13.27 44.62
N GLY A 45 -15.75 -13.59 43.33
CA GLY A 45 -16.76 -13.21 42.33
C GLY A 45 -16.76 -11.72 41.97
N VAL A 46 -15.78 -10.94 42.44
CA VAL A 46 -15.70 -9.50 42.14
C VAL A 46 -15.22 -9.30 40.71
N VAL A 47 -15.97 -8.50 39.94
CA VAL A 47 -15.58 -7.99 38.63
C VAL A 47 -14.55 -6.86 38.84
N LEU A 48 -13.36 -7.05 38.27
CA LEU A 48 -12.21 -6.16 38.40
C LEU A 48 -12.04 -5.24 37.19
N GLY A 49 -12.73 -5.53 36.09
CA GLY A 49 -12.72 -4.73 34.86
C GLY A 49 -13.39 -5.47 33.72
N THR A 50 -13.43 -4.84 32.55
CA THR A 50 -13.83 -5.48 31.29
C THR A 50 -12.60 -5.72 30.43
N ASP A 51 -12.57 -6.87 29.76
CA ASP A 51 -11.55 -7.17 28.77
C ASP A 51 -11.94 -6.49 27.46
N ASN A 52 -11.33 -5.32 27.21
CA ASN A 52 -11.54 -4.56 25.97
C ASN A 52 -10.76 -5.16 24.79
N SER A 53 -10.17 -6.36 24.92
CA SER A 53 -9.58 -7.03 23.76
C SER A 53 -10.70 -7.51 22.83
N GLN A 54 -10.82 -6.79 21.71
CA GLN A 54 -11.72 -7.03 20.58
C GLN A 54 -13.15 -6.46 20.68
N GLU A 55 -13.26 -5.13 20.75
CA GLU A 55 -14.13 -4.47 19.76
C GLU A 55 -13.37 -4.48 18.43
N VAL A 56 -13.48 -5.57 17.67
CA VAL A 56 -13.17 -5.51 16.23
C VAL A 56 -14.28 -4.68 15.60
N ALA A 57 -14.14 -3.36 15.68
CA ALA A 57 -14.82 -2.48 14.74
C ALA A 57 -14.46 -3.04 13.36
N THR A 58 -15.44 -3.49 12.58
CA THR A 58 -15.24 -3.84 11.17
C THR A 58 -14.51 -2.66 10.54
N GLU A 59 -13.20 -2.81 10.28
CA GLU A 59 -12.37 -1.73 9.78
C GLU A 59 -13.02 -1.21 8.50
N SER A 60 -13.61 -0.02 8.57
CA SER A 60 -13.98 0.70 7.37
C SER A 60 -12.66 1.05 6.72
N THR A 61 -12.29 0.32 5.66
CA THR A 61 -11.18 0.71 4.81
C THR A 61 -11.46 2.13 4.34
N LEU A 62 -10.54 3.06 4.60
CA LEU A 62 -10.67 4.47 4.23
C LEU A 62 -9.95 4.71 2.90
N ASN A 63 -10.51 5.55 2.04
CA ASN A 63 -9.76 6.05 0.88
C ASN A 63 -8.85 7.21 1.30
N LEU A 64 -7.86 7.54 0.47
CA LEU A 64 -6.84 8.55 0.76
C LEU A 64 -7.43 9.89 1.21
N PHE A 65 -8.53 10.32 0.58
CA PHE A 65 -9.20 11.57 0.93
C PHE A 65 -9.69 11.59 2.39
N HIS A 66 -10.37 10.53 2.83
CA HIS A 66 -10.88 10.44 4.20
C HIS A 66 -9.77 10.23 5.23
N GLU A 67 -8.62 9.68 4.83
CA GLU A 67 -7.46 9.56 5.72
C GLU A 67 -6.74 10.88 5.97
N ILE A 68 -6.77 11.81 5.01
CA ILE A 68 -5.94 13.02 5.03
C ILE A 68 -6.73 14.29 5.35
N GLU A 69 -7.99 14.39 4.92
CA GLU A 69 -8.77 15.59 5.19
C GLU A 69 -9.46 15.55 6.56
N PRO A 70 -9.13 16.50 7.46
CA PRO A 70 -9.72 16.55 8.80
C PRO A 70 -11.22 16.86 8.73
N GLY A 71 -12.02 16.15 9.54
CA GLY A 71 -13.48 16.35 9.62
C GLY A 71 -14.31 15.53 8.64
N THR A 72 -13.68 14.65 7.84
CA THR A 72 -14.39 13.72 6.96
C THR A 72 -14.91 12.52 7.78
N LYS A 73 -16.17 12.10 7.55
CA LYS A 73 -16.74 10.93 8.24
C LYS A 73 -16.17 9.64 7.62
N PRO A 74 -15.81 8.62 8.42
CA PRO A 74 -15.47 7.30 7.88
C PRO A 74 -16.64 6.77 7.05
N VAL A 75 -16.46 6.59 5.75
CA VAL A 75 -17.46 5.95 4.89
C VAL A 75 -16.89 4.62 4.42
N LYS A 76 -17.71 3.56 4.45
CA LYS A 76 -17.35 2.26 3.88
C LYS A 76 -16.95 2.45 2.41
N ILE A 77 -15.79 1.95 2.00
CA ILE A 77 -15.27 2.04 0.61
C ILE A 77 -16.29 1.58 -0.43
N ASP A 78 -17.14 0.61 -0.10
CA ASP A 78 -18.19 0.11 -0.99
C ASP A 78 -19.21 1.19 -1.41
N CYS A 79 -19.34 2.26 -0.63
CA CYS A 79 -20.31 3.34 -0.86
C CYS A 79 -19.67 4.63 -1.44
N THR A 80 -18.33 4.75 -1.50
CA THR A 80 -17.65 5.99 -1.92
C THR A 80 -16.44 5.75 -2.81
N LYS A 81 -16.58 4.93 -3.86
CA LYS A 81 -15.54 4.79 -4.91
C LYS A 81 -15.20 6.10 -5.63
N ARG A 82 -15.93 7.19 -5.37
CA ARG A 82 -15.63 8.51 -5.93
C ARG A 82 -15.95 9.62 -4.93
N THR A 83 -14.93 10.35 -4.52
CA THR A 83 -15.10 11.58 -3.73
C THR A 83 -15.52 12.71 -4.68
N HIS A 84 -16.65 13.35 -4.39
CA HIS A 84 -17.26 14.38 -5.25
C HIS A 84 -16.73 15.80 -5.01
N GLU A 85 -15.74 15.96 -4.12
CA GLU A 85 -15.18 17.27 -3.83
C GLU A 85 -14.26 17.74 -4.97
N HIS A 86 -14.78 18.58 -5.85
CA HIS A 86 -14.08 19.00 -7.08
C HIS A 86 -12.97 20.03 -6.87
N ARG A 87 -12.84 20.60 -5.68
CA ARG A 87 -11.84 21.66 -5.39
C ARG A 87 -10.61 21.19 -4.64
N SER A 88 -10.65 19.99 -4.04
CA SER A 88 -9.52 19.44 -3.30
C SER A 88 -8.58 18.65 -4.22
N ASP A 89 -7.28 18.99 -4.20
CA ASP A 89 -6.23 18.21 -4.86
C ASP A 89 -6.18 16.78 -4.29
N THR A 90 -6.46 16.61 -3.00
CA THR A 90 -6.55 15.33 -2.30
C THR A 90 -7.69 14.47 -2.85
N SER A 91 -8.86 15.06 -3.09
CA SER A 91 -10.01 14.36 -3.68
C SER A 91 -9.73 13.88 -5.10
N LEU A 92 -9.14 14.73 -5.95
CA LEU A 92 -8.75 14.35 -7.32
C LEU A 92 -7.71 13.23 -7.30
N PHE A 93 -6.71 13.32 -6.44
CA PHE A 93 -5.67 12.31 -6.34
C PHE A 93 -6.19 10.99 -5.76
N SER A 94 -7.05 11.03 -4.73
CA SER A 94 -7.73 9.85 -4.17
C SER A 94 -8.53 9.13 -5.24
N ASN A 95 -9.32 9.86 -6.04
CA ASN A 95 -10.09 9.29 -7.15
C ASN A 95 -9.19 8.59 -8.19
N ALA A 96 -7.98 9.11 -8.45
CA ALA A 96 -7.02 8.46 -9.35
C ALA A 96 -6.46 7.16 -8.73
N CYS A 97 -6.18 7.15 -7.43
CA CYS A 97 -5.73 5.96 -6.69
C CYS A 97 -6.81 4.88 -6.65
N ASP A 98 -8.06 5.27 -6.39
CA ASP A 98 -9.22 4.36 -6.36
C ASP A 98 -9.47 3.76 -7.75
N LYS A 99 -9.32 4.57 -8.82
CA LYS A 99 -9.45 4.08 -10.20
C LYS A 99 -8.36 3.07 -10.57
N LEU A 100 -7.16 3.23 -10.00
CA LEU A 100 -6.04 2.32 -10.18
C LEU A 100 -6.10 1.13 -9.22
N ASP A 101 -7.02 1.08 -8.27
CA ASP A 101 -7.10 0.03 -7.25
C ASP A 101 -5.74 -0.14 -6.53
N LEU A 102 -5.15 1.00 -6.12
CA LEU A 102 -3.86 1.00 -5.44
C LEU A 102 -4.03 0.66 -3.96
N PRO A 103 -3.18 -0.22 -3.40
CA PRO A 103 -3.17 -0.50 -1.98
C PRO A 103 -2.63 0.69 -1.20
N ARG A 104 -3.01 0.74 0.09
CA ARG A 104 -2.75 1.86 1.00
C ARG A 104 -1.30 2.34 1.05
N TYR A 105 -0.36 1.43 1.23
CA TYR A 105 1.06 1.77 1.27
C TYR A 105 1.54 2.49 -0.01
N CYS A 106 0.99 2.10 -1.17
CA CYS A 106 1.37 2.68 -2.46
C CYS A 106 0.75 4.06 -2.67
N TYR A 107 -0.55 4.23 -2.36
CA TYR A 107 -1.19 5.53 -2.56
C TYR A 107 -0.64 6.58 -1.58
N LEU A 108 -0.22 6.19 -0.37
CA LEU A 108 0.35 7.11 0.62
C LEU A 108 1.73 7.61 0.17
N GLU A 109 2.57 6.71 -0.35
CA GLU A 109 3.86 7.11 -0.92
C GLU A 109 3.69 8.01 -2.15
N ALA A 110 2.74 7.66 -3.03
CA ALA A 110 2.41 8.48 -4.18
C ALA A 110 1.93 9.88 -3.73
N TRP A 111 1.09 9.96 -2.71
CA TRP A 111 0.61 11.24 -2.17
C TRP A 111 1.73 12.07 -1.55
N ASN A 112 2.63 11.46 -0.79
CA ASN A 112 3.80 12.15 -0.24
C ASN A 112 4.69 12.73 -1.35
N THR A 113 4.90 11.97 -2.43
CA THR A 113 5.63 12.43 -3.61
C THR A 113 4.91 13.58 -4.30
N TYR A 114 3.59 13.46 -4.46
CA TYR A 114 2.74 14.45 -5.10
C TYR A 114 2.76 15.78 -4.34
N THR A 115 2.48 15.77 -3.04
CA THR A 115 2.43 16.97 -2.21
C THR A 115 3.77 17.67 -2.14
N LYS A 116 4.86 16.90 -2.01
CA LYS A 116 6.22 17.44 -2.00
C LYS A 116 6.56 18.18 -3.30
N LEU A 117 6.25 17.60 -4.45
CA LEU A 117 6.42 18.27 -5.75
C LEU A 117 5.45 19.44 -5.92
N ARG A 118 4.21 19.30 -5.48
CA ARG A 118 3.17 20.34 -5.59
C ARG A 118 3.53 21.61 -4.85
N ASN A 119 4.16 21.48 -3.68
CA ASN A 119 4.53 22.60 -2.82
C ASN A 119 5.84 23.29 -3.24
N ASN A 120 6.70 22.59 -4.00
CA ASN A 120 8.03 23.09 -4.34
C ASN A 120 8.21 23.40 -5.85
N THR A 121 7.17 23.20 -6.67
CA THR A 121 7.28 23.35 -8.13
C THR A 121 6.02 23.95 -8.76
N THR A 122 6.16 24.44 -9.99
CA THR A 122 5.07 24.99 -10.81
C THR A 122 4.61 24.01 -11.90
N TYR A 123 5.01 22.74 -11.82
CA TYR A 123 4.58 21.73 -12.78
C TYR A 123 3.06 21.51 -12.74
N SER A 124 2.52 21.02 -13.86
CA SER A 124 1.09 20.73 -13.96
C SER A 124 0.71 19.66 -12.93
N LYS A 125 -0.49 19.77 -12.33
CA LYS A 125 -1.00 18.77 -11.37
C LYS A 125 -1.03 17.36 -11.97
N ALA A 126 -1.36 17.26 -13.26
CA ALA A 126 -1.37 15.99 -13.98
C ALA A 126 0.05 15.43 -14.18
N ASP A 127 1.05 16.29 -14.46
CA ASP A 127 2.44 15.87 -14.62
C ASP A 127 2.99 15.31 -13.29
N ILE A 128 2.72 16.02 -12.19
CA ILE A 128 3.13 15.61 -10.84
C ILE A 128 2.42 14.32 -10.44
N ALA A 129 1.13 14.19 -10.70
CA ALA A 129 0.36 12.98 -10.39
C ALA A 129 0.84 11.78 -11.22
N SER A 130 1.11 11.96 -12.52
CA SER A 130 1.68 10.92 -13.39
C SER A 130 3.01 10.42 -12.84
N PHE A 131 3.88 11.35 -12.44
CA PHE A 131 5.18 11.01 -11.88
C PHE A 131 4.99 10.19 -10.59
N ALA A 132 4.24 10.72 -9.63
CA ALA A 132 4.07 10.11 -8.31
C ALA A 132 3.42 8.72 -8.36
N LEU A 133 2.35 8.56 -9.14
CA LEU A 133 1.65 7.27 -9.28
C LEU A 133 2.54 6.23 -9.98
N PHE A 134 3.27 6.64 -11.02
CA PHE A 134 4.17 5.73 -11.73
C PHE A 134 5.34 5.29 -10.86
N THR A 135 5.99 6.23 -10.15
CA THR A 135 7.14 5.90 -9.30
C THR A 135 6.76 5.00 -8.14
N ALA A 136 5.63 5.27 -7.47
CA ALA A 136 5.15 4.43 -6.37
C ALA A 136 4.75 3.04 -6.87
N SER A 137 4.00 2.95 -7.98
CA SER A 137 3.61 1.66 -8.57
C SER A 137 4.84 0.84 -8.97
N ARG A 138 5.86 1.51 -9.53
CA ARG A 138 7.13 0.87 -9.90
C ARG A 138 7.89 0.36 -8.69
N ARG A 139 8.05 1.17 -7.65
CA ARG A 139 8.77 0.80 -6.43
C ARG A 139 8.17 -0.43 -5.77
N TYR A 140 6.85 -0.46 -5.64
CA TYR A 140 6.15 -1.59 -5.02
C TYR A 140 5.80 -2.72 -5.99
N SER A 141 6.35 -2.71 -7.21
CA SER A 141 6.09 -3.74 -8.23
C SER A 141 4.60 -4.00 -8.51
N ILE A 142 3.77 -2.96 -8.41
CA ILE A 142 2.33 -3.02 -8.67
C ILE A 142 2.10 -2.86 -10.18
N PRO A 143 1.49 -3.85 -10.85
CA PRO A 143 1.43 -3.89 -12.31
C PRO A 143 0.38 -2.91 -12.86
N LYS A 144 0.74 -1.62 -12.98
CA LYS A 144 -0.09 -0.59 -13.61
C LYS A 144 0.60 -0.04 -14.85
N SER A 145 0.01 -0.25 -16.01
CA SER A 145 0.56 0.27 -17.26
C SER A 145 0.52 1.80 -17.32
N GLU A 146 1.39 2.37 -18.16
CA GLU A 146 1.36 3.81 -18.45
C GLU A 146 -0.04 4.25 -18.92
N GLN A 147 -0.70 3.44 -19.75
CA GLN A 147 -2.05 3.75 -20.24
C GLN A 147 -3.07 3.80 -19.11
N GLU A 148 -3.05 2.83 -18.18
CA GLU A 148 -3.96 2.83 -17.01
C GLU A 148 -3.75 4.06 -16.13
N ILE A 149 -2.49 4.45 -15.89
CA ILE A 149 -2.16 5.66 -15.12
C ILE A 149 -2.65 6.91 -15.84
N GLN A 150 -2.40 7.02 -17.15
CA GLN A 150 -2.90 8.14 -17.95
C GLN A 150 -4.43 8.22 -17.95
N ASP A 151 -5.12 7.09 -18.07
CA ASP A 151 -6.59 7.04 -18.07
C ASP A 151 -7.17 7.43 -16.71
N ALA A 152 -6.56 6.97 -15.61
CA ALA A 152 -6.93 7.36 -14.25
C ALA A 152 -6.77 8.88 -14.05
N ILE A 153 -5.66 9.44 -14.50
CA ILE A 153 -5.40 10.89 -14.39
C ILE A 153 -6.34 11.69 -15.27
N ARG A 154 -6.57 11.26 -16.52
CA ARG A 154 -7.51 11.91 -17.44
C ARG A 154 -8.90 11.99 -16.81
N MET A 155 -9.35 10.89 -16.21
CA MET A 155 -10.67 10.80 -15.58
C MET A 155 -10.76 11.62 -14.30
N ALA A 156 -9.75 11.56 -13.43
CA ALA A 156 -9.77 12.21 -12.13
C ALA A 156 -9.52 13.71 -12.23
N PHE A 157 -8.47 14.14 -12.94
CA PHE A 157 -8.06 15.55 -13.08
C PHE A 157 -8.80 16.28 -14.22
N ARG A 158 -9.68 15.59 -14.97
CA ARG A 158 -10.48 16.16 -16.08
C ARG A 158 -9.64 16.89 -17.14
N VAL A 159 -8.44 16.39 -17.39
CA VAL A 159 -7.53 16.96 -18.41
C VAL A 159 -7.78 16.32 -19.77
N LYS A 160 -7.71 17.08 -20.86
CA LYS A 160 -7.91 16.55 -22.22
C LYS A 160 -6.76 15.67 -22.69
N ARG A 161 -5.53 16.03 -22.33
CA ARG A 161 -4.29 15.32 -22.71
C ARG A 161 -3.44 15.12 -21.47
N VAL A 162 -2.97 13.89 -21.28
CA VAL A 162 -2.00 13.53 -20.25
C VAL A 162 -0.66 13.29 -20.95
N PRO A 163 0.45 13.87 -20.48
CA PRO A 163 1.77 13.60 -21.07
C PRO A 163 2.19 12.15 -20.85
N THR A 164 3.05 11.66 -21.74
CA THR A 164 3.70 10.35 -21.57
C THR A 164 4.62 10.36 -20.36
N ILE A 165 4.82 9.20 -19.74
CA ILE A 165 5.72 9.02 -18.61
C ILE A 165 7.14 9.46 -18.98
N LEU A 166 7.61 9.13 -20.19
CA LEU A 166 8.91 9.61 -20.68
C LEU A 166 9.05 11.15 -20.62
N LYS A 167 8.01 11.87 -21.06
CA LYS A 167 7.98 13.34 -21.05
C LYS A 167 7.86 13.90 -19.63
N VAL A 168 7.13 13.22 -18.75
CA VAL A 168 7.02 13.59 -17.34
C VAL A 168 8.37 13.44 -16.65
N PHE A 169 9.04 12.30 -16.85
CA PHE A 169 10.37 12.06 -16.30
C PHE A 169 11.39 13.07 -16.81
N SER A 170 11.45 13.33 -18.12
CA SER A 170 12.43 14.30 -18.65
C SER A 170 12.31 15.69 -18.06
N ARG A 171 11.13 16.06 -17.54
CA ARG A 171 10.85 17.36 -16.90
C ARG A 171 11.06 17.36 -15.39
N ILE A 172 10.56 16.33 -14.71
CA ILE A 172 10.46 16.32 -13.24
C ILE A 172 11.66 15.66 -12.57
N LYS A 173 12.36 14.75 -13.27
CA LYS A 173 13.41 13.89 -12.71
C LYS A 173 14.45 14.64 -11.87
N LEU A 174 15.08 15.67 -12.44
CA LEU A 174 16.13 16.44 -11.75
C LEU A 174 15.60 17.16 -10.52
N THR A 175 14.42 17.76 -10.63
CA THR A 175 13.77 18.46 -9.52
C THR A 175 13.39 17.50 -8.40
N ALA A 176 12.89 16.31 -8.74
CA ALA A 176 12.58 15.27 -7.76
C ALA A 176 13.84 14.80 -7.01
N GLU A 177 14.97 14.62 -7.71
CA GLU A 177 16.27 14.30 -7.09
C GLU A 177 16.72 15.40 -6.14
N ASN A 178 16.63 16.67 -6.55
CA ASN A 178 16.99 17.82 -5.71
C ASN A 178 16.11 17.93 -4.46
N LEU A 179 14.85 17.51 -4.55
CA LEU A 179 13.95 17.43 -3.40
C LEU A 179 14.19 16.18 -2.54
N GLY A 180 15.13 15.31 -2.89
CA GLY A 180 15.39 14.06 -2.16
C GLY A 180 14.25 13.04 -2.29
N ILE A 181 13.51 13.07 -3.40
CA ILE A 181 12.55 12.03 -3.74
C ILE A 181 13.34 10.89 -4.35
N ASN A 182 13.42 9.75 -3.66
CA ASN A 182 14.02 8.54 -4.21
C ASN A 182 12.97 7.76 -4.98
N TYR A 183 13.16 7.62 -6.29
CA TYR A 183 12.19 6.95 -7.17
C TYR A 183 12.80 5.87 -8.05
N SER A 184 14.11 5.62 -7.98
CA SER A 184 14.79 4.57 -8.75
C SER A 184 16.29 4.55 -8.46
N LYS A 185 16.74 3.74 -7.50
CA LYS A 185 18.15 3.26 -7.50
C LYS A 185 18.31 1.75 -7.40
N ASP A 186 17.31 0.99 -6.95
CA ASP A 186 17.42 -0.47 -6.92
C ASP A 186 16.92 -1.10 -8.23
N GLU A 187 17.87 -1.48 -9.09
CA GLU A 187 17.60 -2.18 -10.35
C GLU A 187 16.70 -3.41 -10.12
N LYS A 188 16.91 -4.13 -9.02
CA LYS A 188 16.13 -5.32 -8.61
C LYS A 188 14.63 -5.07 -8.45
N GLU A 189 14.22 -3.89 -7.97
CA GLU A 189 12.79 -3.56 -7.83
C GLU A 189 12.16 -3.30 -9.21
N SER A 190 12.91 -2.66 -10.10
CA SER A 190 12.44 -2.39 -11.47
C SER A 190 12.33 -3.65 -12.33
N GLU A 191 13.15 -4.67 -12.06
CA GLU A 191 13.07 -5.98 -12.67
C GLU A 191 11.73 -6.67 -12.36
N SER A 192 11.32 -6.62 -11.10
CA SER A 192 10.07 -7.22 -10.62
C SER A 192 8.83 -6.53 -11.17
N TYR A 193 8.87 -5.20 -11.33
CA TYR A 193 7.75 -4.41 -11.84
C TYR A 193 7.34 -4.79 -13.27
N TYR A 194 8.27 -4.72 -14.25
CA TYR A 194 7.93 -4.98 -15.65
C TYR A 194 7.54 -6.44 -15.87
N LEU A 195 8.18 -7.37 -15.16
CA LEU A 195 7.82 -8.78 -15.20
C LEU A 195 6.38 -9.01 -14.70
N ASN A 196 6.04 -8.42 -13.54
CA ASN A 196 4.68 -8.50 -13.01
C ASN A 196 3.65 -7.82 -13.95
N LEU A 197 4.01 -6.70 -14.58
CA LEU A 197 3.14 -6.00 -15.52
C LEU A 197 2.75 -6.88 -16.71
N TYR A 198 3.73 -7.50 -17.38
CA TYR A 198 3.45 -8.37 -18.52
C TYR A 198 2.74 -9.66 -18.12
N LEU A 199 3.08 -10.23 -16.96
CA LEU A 199 2.36 -11.38 -16.41
C LEU A 199 0.90 -11.04 -16.13
N ALA A 200 0.60 -9.95 -15.42
CA ALA A 200 -0.77 -9.53 -15.13
C ALA A 200 -1.59 -9.33 -16.40
N ARG A 201 -1.00 -8.73 -17.43
CA ARG A 201 -1.64 -8.53 -18.73
C ARG A 201 -1.99 -9.85 -19.44
N GLU A 202 -1.10 -10.84 -19.40
CA GLU A 202 -1.37 -12.14 -20.02
C GLU A 202 -2.36 -12.96 -19.18
N GLN A 203 -2.30 -12.88 -17.85
CA GLN A 203 -3.27 -13.54 -16.97
C GLN A 203 -4.70 -13.09 -17.26
N GLN A 204 -4.92 -11.78 -17.45
CA GLN A 204 -6.22 -11.22 -17.82
C GLN A 204 -6.73 -11.74 -19.18
N LYS A 205 -5.84 -12.02 -20.14
CA LYS A 205 -6.23 -12.50 -21.49
C LYS A 205 -6.55 -13.99 -21.53
N LEU A 206 -5.80 -14.80 -20.80
CA LEU A 206 -5.87 -16.26 -20.89
C LEU A 206 -6.88 -16.90 -19.93
N GLY A 207 -7.29 -16.17 -18.88
CA GLY A 207 -8.21 -16.69 -17.87
C GLY A 207 -7.67 -17.94 -17.15
N SER A 208 -8.57 -18.80 -16.67
CA SER A 208 -8.25 -19.99 -15.84
C SER A 208 -7.77 -21.22 -16.64
N LYS A 209 -7.48 -21.09 -17.94
CA LYS A 209 -7.16 -22.23 -18.82
C LYS A 209 -5.70 -22.68 -18.78
N VAL A 210 -4.81 -21.94 -18.13
CA VAL A 210 -3.37 -22.21 -18.09
C VAL A 210 -2.89 -22.20 -16.64
N ASP A 211 -1.98 -23.12 -16.31
CA ASP A 211 -1.22 -23.06 -15.05
C ASP A 211 -0.30 -21.83 -15.08
N PHE A 212 -0.84 -20.71 -14.59
CA PHE A 212 -0.16 -19.43 -14.60
C PHE A 212 1.00 -19.37 -13.59
N GLU A 213 0.99 -20.24 -12.57
CA GLU A 213 2.11 -20.35 -11.63
C GLU A 213 3.34 -20.94 -12.32
N LEU A 214 3.14 -21.96 -13.16
CA LEU A 214 4.23 -22.53 -13.96
C LEU A 214 4.81 -21.50 -14.93
N VAL A 215 3.95 -20.74 -15.62
CA VAL A 215 4.36 -19.65 -16.52
C VAL A 215 5.18 -18.60 -15.75
N ARG A 216 4.70 -18.17 -14.58
CA ARG A 216 5.39 -17.18 -13.74
C ARG A 216 6.77 -17.65 -13.32
N LYS A 217 6.89 -18.90 -12.85
CA LYS A 217 8.19 -19.50 -12.46
C LYS A 217 9.15 -19.52 -13.64
N ARG A 218 8.69 -19.99 -14.81
CA ARG A 218 9.49 -20.05 -16.03
C ARG A 218 9.91 -18.66 -16.52
N ALA A 219 9.02 -17.68 -16.48
CA ALA A 219 9.30 -16.31 -16.88
C ALA A 219 10.38 -15.65 -16.00
N ARG A 220 10.39 -15.92 -14.69
CA ARG A 220 11.44 -15.41 -13.77
C ARG A 220 12.83 -15.94 -14.13
N VAL A 221 12.96 -17.26 -14.30
CA VAL A 221 14.24 -17.89 -14.67
C VAL A 221 14.76 -17.35 -16.00
N LEU A 222 13.86 -17.20 -16.99
CA LEU A 222 14.21 -16.63 -18.28
C LEU A 222 14.61 -15.15 -18.18
N PHE A 223 13.91 -14.37 -17.36
CA PHE A 223 14.20 -12.96 -17.16
C PHE A 223 15.61 -12.74 -16.59
N GLU A 224 15.98 -13.51 -15.57
CA GLU A 224 17.31 -13.46 -14.93
C GLU A 224 18.43 -13.85 -15.90
N ALA A 225 18.18 -14.78 -16.82
CA ALA A 225 19.15 -15.23 -17.81
C ALA A 225 19.32 -14.30 -19.03
N MET A 226 18.41 -13.35 -19.25
CA MET A 226 18.43 -12.46 -20.42
C MET A 226 19.21 -11.16 -20.16
N SER A 227 19.87 -10.64 -21.19
CA SER A 227 20.49 -9.32 -21.20
C SER A 227 19.59 -8.27 -21.91
N GLY A 228 19.83 -6.99 -21.62
CA GLY A 228 19.11 -5.85 -22.20
C GLY A 228 18.34 -5.03 -21.17
N THR A 229 17.43 -4.17 -21.63
CA THR A 229 16.60 -3.35 -20.73
C THR A 229 15.58 -4.22 -19.99
N ASN A 230 15.25 -3.86 -18.74
CA ASN A 230 14.32 -4.62 -17.90
C ASN A 230 12.95 -4.80 -18.57
N GLU A 231 12.44 -3.78 -19.25
CA GLU A 231 11.18 -3.90 -20.00
C GLU A 231 11.27 -4.92 -21.15
N ALA A 232 12.34 -4.85 -21.96
CA ALA A 232 12.52 -5.77 -23.09
C ALA A 232 12.74 -7.22 -22.63
N ARG A 233 13.54 -7.42 -21.58
CA ARG A 233 13.77 -8.71 -20.92
C ARG A 233 12.45 -9.30 -20.41
N ALA A 234 11.66 -8.51 -19.68
CA ALA A 234 10.38 -8.95 -19.11
C ALA A 234 9.38 -9.36 -20.20
N ARG A 235 9.25 -8.53 -21.25
CA ARG A 235 8.36 -8.83 -22.39
C ARG A 235 8.74 -10.16 -23.06
N LYS A 236 10.03 -10.34 -23.35
CA LYS A 236 10.54 -11.53 -24.04
C LYS A 236 10.43 -12.79 -23.17
N ALA A 237 10.77 -12.69 -21.89
CA ALA A 237 10.68 -13.78 -20.93
C ALA A 237 9.24 -14.32 -20.79
N VAL A 238 8.25 -13.43 -20.68
CA VAL A 238 6.83 -13.82 -20.60
C VAL A 238 6.37 -14.47 -21.91
N GLN A 239 6.74 -13.93 -23.08
CA GLN A 239 6.36 -14.54 -24.37
C GLN A 239 6.91 -15.96 -24.53
N ILE A 240 8.19 -16.18 -24.20
CA ILE A 240 8.84 -17.49 -24.26
C ILE A 240 8.22 -18.44 -23.24
N ALA A 241 7.95 -17.98 -22.01
CA ALA A 241 7.31 -18.78 -20.97
C ALA A 241 5.90 -19.26 -21.37
N MET A 242 5.18 -18.42 -22.12
CA MET A 242 3.87 -18.74 -22.70
C MET A 242 3.94 -19.67 -23.92
N GLY A 243 5.13 -20.12 -24.33
CA GLY A 243 5.31 -20.99 -25.50
C GLY A 243 5.13 -20.27 -26.84
N ARG A 244 5.00 -18.94 -26.84
CA ARG A 244 4.87 -18.15 -28.08
C ARG A 244 6.26 -17.89 -28.66
N HIS A 245 6.75 -18.83 -29.46
CA HIS A 245 7.96 -18.66 -30.25
C HIS A 245 7.58 -18.22 -31.67
N GLY A 246 8.01 -17.01 -32.06
CA GLY A 246 8.04 -16.57 -33.46
C GLY A 246 6.75 -15.93 -33.98
N GLY A 247 6.79 -14.62 -34.16
CA GLY A 247 5.80 -13.85 -34.92
C GLY A 247 6.31 -12.42 -35.10
N SER A 248 6.96 -12.18 -36.25
CA SER A 248 7.47 -10.93 -36.84
C SER A 248 7.68 -9.72 -35.93
N PHE A 249 8.94 -9.29 -35.87
CA PHE A 249 9.27 -7.87 -35.83
C PHE A 249 8.88 -7.24 -37.16
N LEU A 250 7.87 -6.37 -37.14
CA LEU A 250 7.74 -5.21 -38.03
C LEU A 250 7.44 -4.00 -37.15
#